data_AF-A0A1M7PPR8-F1
#
_entry.id   AF-A0A1M7PPR8-F1
#
_cell.length_a   1.000
_cell.length_b   1.000
_cell.length_c   1.000
_cell.angle_alpha   90.00
_cell.angle_beta   90.00
_cell.angle_gamma   90.00
#
_symmetry.space_group_name_H-M   'P 1'
#
loop_
_entity.id
_entity.type
_entity.pdbx_description
1 polymer ?
#
loop_
_entity_poly.entity_id
_entity_poly.type
_entity_poly.pdbx_seq_one_letter_code
_entity_poly.pdbx_strand_id
1 'polypeptide(L)' 'MVTVLDGHPHTLAFLTGIRNVPGVHLGVTRFGQSGDLASVYRYHGIDTESIVANALDLLG' A
#
# COMPACT_ATOMS: atom_id res chain seq x y z
N MET A 1 -5.61 -6.80 -7.39
CA MET A 1 -4.38 -6.05 -7.67
C MET A 1 -3.97 -5.27 -6.44
N VAL A 2 -2.71 -5.38 -6.02
CA VAL A 2 -2.15 -4.56 -4.94
C VAL A 2 -1.22 -3.52 -5.56
N THR A 3 -1.43 -2.24 -5.23
CA THR A 3 -0.51 -1.15 -5.63
C THR A 3 0.20 -0.62 -4.40
N VAL A 4 1.50 -0.35 -4.51
CA VAL A 4 2.34 0.17 -3.41
C VAL A 4 3.07 1.41 -3.90
N LEU A 5 3.01 2.49 -3.13
CA LEU A 5 3.70 3.76 -3.41
C LEU A 5 4.20 4.39 -2.11
N ASP A 6 5.44 4.88 -2.09
CA ASP A 6 5.94 5.76 -1.02
C ASP A 6 5.40 7.20 -1.24
N GLY A 7 4.09 7.32 -1.09
CA GLY A 7 3.29 8.49 -1.42
C GLY A 7 1.80 8.20 -1.20
N HIS A 8 0.94 9.19 -1.40
CA HIS A 8 -0.47 9.01 -1.08
C HIS A 8 -1.12 7.93 -1.96
N PRO A 9 -1.80 6.92 -1.40
CA PRO A 9 -2.28 5.75 -2.16
C PRO A 9 -3.26 6.12 -3.29
N HIS A 10 -3.95 7.26 -3.17
CA HIS A 10 -4.86 7.75 -4.20
C HIS A 10 -4.16 8.00 -5.55
N THR A 11 -2.86 8.30 -5.57
CA THR A 11 -2.10 8.54 -6.82
C THR A 11 -2.17 7.36 -7.80
N LEU A 12 -2.28 6.13 -7.30
CA LEU A 12 -2.39 4.91 -8.13
C LEU A 12 -3.77 4.26 -8.10
N ALA A 13 -4.73 4.82 -7.36
CA ALA A 13 -6.03 4.18 -7.18
C ALA A 13 -6.82 4.01 -8.49
N PHE A 14 -6.61 4.88 -9.47
CA PHE A 14 -7.25 4.77 -10.77
C PHE A 14 -6.90 3.47 -11.53
N LEU A 15 -5.76 2.83 -11.22
CA LEU A 15 -5.30 1.63 -11.94
C LEU A 15 -6.27 0.45 -11.81
N THR A 16 -6.92 0.27 -10.66
CA THR A 16 -7.94 -0.79 -10.46
C THR A 16 -9.19 -0.50 -11.29
N GLY A 17 -9.59 0.77 -11.35
CA GLY A 17 -10.71 1.24 -12.16
C GLY A 17 -10.51 0.98 -13.65
N ILE A 18 -9.36 1.39 -14.23
CA ILE A 18 -9.10 1.19 -15.67
C ILE A 18 -8.90 -0.28 -16.04
N ARG A 19 -8.44 -1.13 -15.10
CA ARG A 19 -8.25 -2.57 -15.32
C ARG A 19 -9.50 -3.40 -14.99
N ASN A 20 -10.52 -2.79 -14.38
CA ASN A 20 -11.72 -3.46 -13.89
C ASN A 20 -11.41 -4.69 -13.02
N VAL A 21 -10.55 -4.53 -12.01
CA VAL A 21 -10.16 -5.59 -11.07
C VAL A 21 -10.29 -5.13 -9.61
N PRO A 22 -10.62 -6.02 -8.67
CA PRO A 22 -10.52 -5.72 -7.24
C PRO A 22 -9.10 -5.28 -6.86
N GLY A 23 -8.96 -4.43 -5.85
CA GLY A 23 -7.63 -4.08 -5.37
C GLY A 23 -7.55 -3.31 -4.07
N VAL A 24 -6.31 -3.21 -3.61
CA VAL A 24 -5.90 -2.50 -2.39
C VAL A 24 -4.78 -1.52 -2.77
N HIS A 25 -4.86 -0.31 -2.21
CA HIS A 25 -3.94 0.79 -2.51
C HIS A 25 -3.13 1.14 -1.25
N LEU A 26 -1.90 0.63 -1.18
CA LEU A 26 -1.00 0.85 -0.06
C LEU A 26 -0.11 2.07 -0.33
N GLY A 27 0.05 2.91 0.69
CA GLY A 27 0.89 4.09 0.61
C GLY A 27 0.84 4.95 1.86
N VAL A 28 1.52 6.08 1.81
CA VAL A 28 1.69 7.00 2.94
C VAL A 28 0.45 7.88 3.10
N THR A 29 -0.20 7.83 4.27
CA THR A 29 -1.41 8.63 4.58
C THR A 29 -1.16 9.75 5.59
N ARG A 30 0.00 9.74 6.25
CA ARG A 30 0.38 10.75 7.25
C ARG A 30 1.83 11.14 7.06
N PHE A 31 2.11 12.43 7.17
CA PHE A 31 3.46 12.98 7.08
C PHE A 31 4.15 12.99 8.47
N GLY A 32 5.48 13.04 8.49
CA GLY A 32 6.25 13.42 9.69
C GLY A 32 6.80 12.26 10.53
N GLN A 33 6.95 11.06 9.97
CA GLN A 33 7.59 9.94 10.67
C GLN A 33 9.10 9.88 10.35
N SER A 34 9.93 9.75 11.39
CA SER A 34 11.36 9.47 11.28
C SER A 34 11.70 8.11 11.87
N GLY A 35 12.79 7.51 11.41
CA GLY A 35 13.25 6.17 11.81
C GLY A 35 14.11 5.54 10.73
N ASP A 36 14.54 4.30 10.94
CA ASP A 36 15.11 3.49 9.87
C ASP A 36 14.03 3.12 8.84
N LEU A 37 14.47 2.75 7.63
CA LEU A 37 13.58 2.47 6.50
C LEU A 37 12.54 1.38 6.83
N ALA A 38 12.97 0.30 7.50
CA ALA A 38 12.08 -0.83 7.80
C ALA A 38 11.01 -0.42 8.81
N SER A 39 11.38 0.36 9.82
CA SER A 39 10.45 0.90 10.81
C SER A 39 9.43 1.85 10.18
N VAL A 40 9.87 2.75 9.30
CA VAL A 40 8.98 3.71 8.63
C VAL A 40 8.04 3.02 7.63
N TYR A 41 8.53 2.03 6.89
CA TYR A 41 7.68 1.24 5.97
C TYR A 41 6.63 0.44 6.72
N ARG A 42 6.99 -0.15 7.87
CA ARG A 42 6.03 -0.83 8.75
C ARG A 42 5.00 0.14 9.32
N TYR A 43 5.43 1.32 9.75
CA TYR A 43 4.53 2.37 10.23
C TYR A 43 3.49 2.78 9.17
N HIS A 44 3.88 2.80 7.89
CA HIS A 44 2.98 3.12 6.78
C HIS A 44 2.26 1.89 6.17
N GLY A 45 2.49 0.68 6.69
CA GLY A 45 1.87 -0.55 6.17
C GLY A 45 2.30 -0.90 4.73
N ILE A 46 3.48 -0.43 4.31
CA ILE A 46 4.09 -0.74 3.01
C ILE A 46 5.30 -1.67 3.13
N ASP A 47 5.51 -2.25 4.31
CA ASP A 47 6.49 -3.31 4.51
C ASP A 47 6.00 -4.64 3.89
N THR A 48 6.93 -5.59 3.75
CA THR A 48 6.67 -6.88 3.11
C THR A 48 5.51 -7.65 3.74
N GLU A 49 5.41 -7.68 5.07
CA GLU A 49 4.35 -8.45 5.75
C GLU A 49 2.99 -7.83 5.47
N SER A 50 2.90 -6.49 5.53
CA SER A 50 1.67 -5.77 5.20
C SER A 50 1.26 -5.97 3.74
N ILE A 51 2.20 -5.97 2.79
CA ILE A 51 1.92 -6.21 1.37
C ILE A 51 1.38 -7.64 1.16
N VAL A 52 2.04 -8.64 1.76
CA VAL A 52 1.63 -10.05 1.64
C VAL A 52 0.26 -10.27 2.27
N ALA A 53 0.01 -9.75 3.47
CA ALA A 53 -1.27 -9.86 4.15
C ALA A 53 -2.41 -9.28 3.29
N ASN A 54 -2.25 -8.07 2.78
CA ASN A 54 -3.26 -7.45 1.91
C ASN A 54 -3.46 -8.19 0.58
N ALA A 55 -2.40 -8.82 0.05
CA ALA A 55 -2.53 -9.64 -1.15
C ALA A 55 -3.33 -10.92 -0.87
N LEU A 56 -3.13 -11.55 0.28
CA LEU A 56 -3.89 -12.73 0.72
C LEU A 56 -5.34 -12.37 1.04
N ASP A 57 -5.58 -11.28 1.77
CA ASP A 57 -6.93 -10.80 2.10
C ASP A 57 -7.78 -10.53 0.84
N LEU A 58 -7.14 -10.10 -0.26
CA LEU A 58 -7.82 -9.86 -1.53
C LEU A 58 -8.24 -11.15 -2.25
N LEU A 59 -7.66 -12.29 -1.91
CA LEU A 59 -7.99 -13.59 -2.52
C LEU A 59 -9.17 -14.29 -1.83
N GLY A 60 -9.53 -13.89 -0.60
CA GLY A 60 -10.57 -14.52 0.22
C GLY A 60 -10.01 -15.47 1.26
#